data_AF-A0A7S1P5I7-F1
#
_entry.id   AF-A0A7S1P5I7-F1
#
_cell.length_a   1.000
_cell.length_b   1.000
_cell.length_c   1.000
_cell.angle_alpha   90.00
_cell.angle_beta   90.00
_cell.angle_gamma   90.00
#
_symmetry.space_group_name_H-M   'P 1'
#
loop_
_entity.id
_entity.type
_entity.pdbx_description
1 polymer ?
#
loop_
_entity_poly.entity_id
_entity_poly.type
_entity_poly.pdbx_seq_one_letter_code
_entity_poly.pdbx_strand_id
1 'polypeptide(L)'
;MGYAFILCGTAAVIWPPIDFLLRPLDALPWAQGGIKLLIEGIIKLPVFLLTFVMPFLVVEMVAGLLGEASFIVRAYRQCWVGSDDLGNLLRSVGRWSGLRVVQWIGLIFLECDVALLIIGGICTAWIWSSEEISAQLGEGFSFWPLCILLSVCLGKWCLLTLGELMYVLLLIDGRVGYLLRLLYVIEKGGCWDRCVSLIHYLKHSRLLPSLPIVITAYDLQQVGGRAVSSSRPQAARQYSLFSHRLSDKSARLSRVKGEDHLGGSADSDALTYFSIDLGDPDPPTKRGKYVFSAFTDIIVFLVDKQVTVLTDPLLYFSLRPHLTHPSRLINLPPSQYQLTQDAMLDSGRQWNGCRKAVYWWVDEANVLRHWGIFILCGDKAADEFLVCVDHRLEICSTEPPVAWKRRPDERYPRTAALIRQKVVAA
;
A
#
# COMPACT_ATOMS: atom_id res chain seq x y z
N MET A 1 -13.68 -5.31 26.81
CA MET A 1 -15.02 -5.69 26.29
C MET A 1 -15.94 -6.28 27.39
N GLY A 2 -15.90 -5.80 28.64
CA GLY A 2 -16.66 -6.40 29.76
C GLY A 2 -17.56 -5.47 30.58
N TYR A 3 -17.56 -4.16 30.31
CA TYR A 3 -18.24 -3.16 31.15
C TYR A 3 -19.55 -2.60 30.57
N ALA A 4 -19.87 -2.86 29.30
CA ALA A 4 -21.06 -2.31 28.64
C ALA A 4 -22.36 -3.12 28.90
N PHE A 5 -22.25 -4.39 29.32
CA PHE A 5 -23.42 -5.25 29.53
C PHE A 5 -24.10 -5.08 30.90
N ILE A 6 -23.49 -4.34 31.84
CA ILE A 6 -24.02 -4.18 33.21
C ILE A 6 -25.00 -3.00 33.32
N LEU A 7 -24.97 -2.03 32.39
CA LEU A 7 -25.81 -0.82 32.48
C LEU A 7 -27.24 -0.98 31.92
N CYS A 8 -27.52 -1.95 31.04
CA CYS A 8 -28.88 -2.20 30.56
C CYS A 8 -29.71 -3.13 31.47
N GLY A 9 -29.08 -3.85 32.41
CA GLY A 9 -29.76 -4.81 33.29
C GLY A 9 -30.35 -4.22 34.56
N THR A 10 -29.87 -3.06 35.02
CA THR A 10 -30.23 -2.50 36.34
C THR A 10 -31.42 -1.54 36.33
N ALA A 11 -31.82 -1.00 35.17
CA ALA A 11 -32.98 -0.11 35.07
C ALA A 11 -34.34 -0.85 35.20
N ALA A 12 -34.37 -2.16 34.96
CA ALA A 12 -35.59 -2.96 35.00
C ALA A 12 -35.94 -3.54 36.38
N VAL A 13 -35.09 -3.38 37.40
CA VAL A 13 -35.26 -4.04 38.71
C VAL A 13 -35.82 -3.11 39.80
N ILE A 14 -35.95 -1.80 39.55
CA ILE A 14 -36.27 -0.82 40.61
C ILE A 14 -37.68 -0.23 40.50
N TRP A 15 -38.43 -0.44 39.42
CA TRP A 15 -39.75 0.17 39.27
C TRP A 15 -40.89 -0.86 39.36
N PRO A 16 -41.83 -0.72 40.33
CA PRO A 16 -42.99 -1.57 40.37
C PRO A 16 -43.90 -1.31 39.15
N PRO A 17 -44.76 -2.28 38.77
CA PRO A 17 -45.74 -2.08 37.71
C PRO A 17 -46.55 -0.81 37.95
N ILE A 18 -46.79 -0.02 36.90
CA ILE A 18 -47.53 1.26 36.97
C ILE A 18 -48.91 1.08 37.64
N ASP A 19 -49.54 -0.08 37.48
CA ASP A 19 -50.81 -0.43 38.09
C ASP A 19 -50.75 -0.46 39.63
N PHE A 20 -49.55 -0.68 40.20
CA PHE A 20 -49.31 -0.64 41.65
C PHE A 20 -49.26 0.80 42.19
N LEU A 21 -48.82 1.76 41.37
CA LEU A 21 -48.80 3.18 41.72
C LEU A 21 -50.16 3.87 41.50
N LEU A 22 -51.00 3.32 40.61
CA LEU A 22 -52.31 3.89 40.28
C LEU A 22 -53.46 3.34 41.13
N ARG A 23 -53.30 2.19 41.78
CA ARG A 23 -54.32 1.56 42.66
C ARG A 23 -54.90 2.47 43.77
N PRO A 24 -54.12 3.37 44.42
CA PRO A 24 -54.68 4.30 45.40
C PRO A 24 -55.55 5.41 44.79
N LEU A 25 -55.45 5.64 43.47
CA LEU A 25 -56.15 6.72 42.76
C LEU A 25 -57.52 6.30 42.20
N ASP A 26 -57.86 5.02 42.25
CA ASP A 26 -59.18 4.51 41.83
C ASP A 26 -60.35 5.09 42.64
N ALA A 27 -60.06 5.68 43.82
CA ALA A 27 -61.03 6.37 44.65
C ALA A 27 -61.35 7.82 44.19
N LEU A 28 -60.61 8.38 43.21
CA LEU A 28 -60.71 9.78 42.77
C LEU A 28 -60.81 9.87 41.23
N PRO A 29 -61.98 9.55 40.65
CA PRO A 29 -62.17 9.44 39.19
C PRO A 29 -61.89 10.74 38.41
N TRP A 30 -61.95 11.90 39.08
CA TRP A 30 -61.66 13.19 38.47
C TRP A 30 -60.16 13.49 38.30
N ALA A 31 -59.26 12.80 39.01
CA ALA A 31 -57.81 12.96 38.90
C ALA A 31 -57.15 12.02 37.86
N GLN A 32 -57.85 10.94 37.50
CA GLN A 32 -57.32 9.85 36.68
C GLN A 32 -57.03 10.28 35.23
N GLY A 33 -57.87 11.16 34.66
CA GLY A 33 -57.67 11.69 33.31
C GLY A 33 -56.41 12.57 33.20
N GLY A 34 -56.15 13.41 34.19
CA GLY A 34 -54.97 14.29 34.21
C GLY A 34 -53.66 13.54 34.41
N ILE A 35 -53.62 12.56 35.32
CA ILE A 35 -52.42 11.79 35.63
C ILE A 35 -52.05 10.84 34.49
N LYS A 36 -53.04 10.23 33.81
CA LYS A 36 -52.80 9.38 32.63
C LYS A 36 -52.20 10.19 31.47
N LEU A 37 -52.73 11.38 31.21
CA LEU A 37 -52.25 12.29 30.18
C LEU A 37 -50.84 12.82 30.50
N LEU A 38 -50.53 13.00 31.79
CA LEU A 38 -49.22 13.41 32.28
C LEU A 38 -48.19 12.26 32.18
N ILE A 39 -48.56 11.02 32.48
CA ILE A 39 -47.66 9.85 32.35
C ILE A 39 -47.42 9.50 30.87
N GLU A 40 -48.46 9.51 30.03
CA GLU A 40 -48.29 9.23 28.59
C GLU A 40 -47.59 10.37 27.85
N GLY A 41 -47.87 11.63 28.20
CA GLY A 41 -47.23 12.79 27.58
C GLY A 41 -45.81 13.05 28.05
N ILE A 42 -45.51 12.89 29.35
CA ILE A 42 -44.22 13.29 29.93
C ILE A 42 -43.23 12.14 29.98
N ILE A 43 -43.65 10.87 30.02
CA ILE A 43 -42.72 9.73 30.13
C ILE A 43 -42.55 9.00 28.80
N LYS A 44 -43.62 8.71 28.06
CA LYS A 44 -43.50 7.98 26.78
C LYS A 44 -42.89 8.84 25.67
N LEU A 45 -43.23 10.13 25.62
CA LEU A 45 -42.72 11.05 24.59
C LEU A 45 -41.18 11.22 24.65
N PRO A 46 -40.53 11.45 25.81
CA PRO A 46 -39.07 11.51 25.86
C PRO A 46 -38.40 10.16 25.62
N VAL A 47 -39.00 9.02 25.98
CA VAL A 47 -38.44 7.69 25.66
C VAL A 47 -38.51 7.41 24.15
N PHE A 48 -39.60 7.84 23.49
CA PHE A 48 -39.76 7.78 22.04
C PHE A 48 -38.79 8.74 21.32
N LEU A 49 -38.64 9.97 21.82
CA LEU A 49 -37.63 10.91 21.34
C LEU A 49 -36.22 10.38 21.57
N LEU A 50 -35.92 9.71 22.69
CA LEU A 50 -34.60 9.15 22.97
C LEU A 50 -34.25 8.03 22.00
N THR A 51 -35.23 7.19 21.63
CA THR A 51 -35.04 6.11 20.64
C THR A 51 -34.84 6.65 19.24
N PHE A 52 -35.43 7.79 18.90
CA PHE A 52 -35.17 8.48 17.64
C PHE A 52 -33.86 9.28 17.64
N VAL A 53 -33.49 9.94 18.75
CA VAL A 53 -32.33 10.85 18.85
C VAL A 53 -31.01 10.12 19.11
N MET A 54 -31.03 8.99 19.82
CA MET A 54 -29.82 8.21 20.11
C MET A 54 -29.06 7.74 18.87
N PRO A 55 -29.71 7.21 17.82
CA PRO A 55 -29.03 6.88 16.57
C PRO A 55 -28.31 8.09 15.95
N PHE A 56 -28.90 9.29 16.00
CA PHE A 56 -28.27 10.52 15.50
C PHE A 56 -27.04 10.93 16.32
N LEU A 57 -27.15 10.93 17.65
CA LEU A 57 -26.03 11.28 18.53
C LEU A 57 -24.87 10.29 18.41
N VAL A 58 -25.17 9.00 18.22
CA VAL A 58 -24.14 7.98 17.98
C VAL A 58 -23.45 8.19 16.64
N VAL A 59 -24.19 8.52 15.58
CA VAL A 59 -23.62 8.82 14.25
C VAL A 59 -22.76 10.09 14.29
N GLU A 60 -23.21 11.14 14.98
CA GLU A 60 -22.45 12.40 15.14
C GLU A 60 -21.18 12.20 15.97
N MET A 61 -21.26 11.42 17.05
CA MET A 61 -20.09 11.07 17.87
C MET A 61 -19.08 10.22 17.10
N VAL A 62 -19.55 9.26 16.29
CA VAL A 62 -18.70 8.44 15.42
C VAL A 62 -18.08 9.28 14.29
N ALA A 63 -18.80 10.27 13.76
CA ALA A 63 -18.28 11.23 12.79
C ALA A 63 -17.19 12.13 13.39
N GLY A 64 -17.35 12.58 14.63
CA GLY A 64 -16.34 13.33 15.37
C GLY A 64 -15.07 12.52 15.68
N LEU A 65 -15.23 11.23 16.00
CA LEU A 65 -14.12 10.30 16.27
C LEU A 65 -13.32 9.91 15.02
N LEU A 66 -13.98 9.80 13.86
CA LEU A 66 -13.35 9.40 12.60
C LEU A 66 -12.67 10.56 11.85
N GLY A 67 -12.89 11.80 12.29
CA GLY A 67 -12.34 13.01 11.70
C GLY A 67 -13.01 13.40 10.37
N GLU A 68 -13.08 14.70 10.08
CA GLU A 68 -13.79 15.25 8.90
C GLU A 68 -13.29 14.70 7.54
N ALA A 69 -12.07 14.15 7.51
CA ALA A 69 -11.51 13.54 6.31
C ALA A 69 -12.08 12.15 6.00
N SER A 70 -12.83 11.54 6.93
CA SER A 70 -13.43 10.21 6.77
C SER A 70 -14.38 10.16 5.58
N PHE A 71 -14.18 9.14 4.73
CA PHE A 71 -15.04 8.86 3.58
C PHE A 71 -16.49 8.64 4.00
N ILE A 72 -16.74 8.05 5.18
CA ILE A 72 -18.08 7.80 5.73
C ILE A 72 -18.79 9.13 6.03
N VAL A 73 -18.08 10.09 6.61
CA VAL A 73 -18.62 11.43 6.93
C VAL A 73 -18.95 12.20 5.65
N ARG A 74 -18.12 12.10 4.61
CA ARG A 74 -18.39 12.73 3.31
C ARG A 74 -19.55 12.06 2.56
N ALA A 75 -19.62 10.72 2.58
CA ALA A 75 -20.69 9.97 1.94
C ALA A 75 -22.04 10.25 2.62
N TYR A 76 -22.08 10.30 3.96
CA TYR A 76 -23.28 10.65 4.72
C TYR A 76 -23.73 12.09 4.45
N ARG A 77 -22.80 13.05 4.45
CA ARG A 77 -23.11 14.46 4.13
C ARG A 77 -23.61 14.63 2.70
N GLN A 78 -23.05 13.90 1.74
CA GLN A 78 -23.54 13.89 0.36
C GLN A 78 -24.90 13.20 0.22
N CYS A 79 -25.17 12.17 1.01
CA CYS A 79 -26.50 11.53 1.08
C CYS A 79 -27.54 12.50 1.65
N TRP A 80 -27.19 13.28 2.68
CA TRP A 80 -28.05 14.29 3.27
C TRP A 80 -28.35 15.45 2.30
N VAL A 81 -27.32 16.04 1.68
CA VAL A 81 -27.51 17.08 0.66
C VAL A 81 -28.33 16.54 -0.52
N GLY A 82 -28.13 15.27 -0.89
CA GLY A 82 -28.93 14.59 -1.90
C GLY A 82 -30.38 14.31 -1.50
N SER A 83 -30.67 14.15 -0.20
CA SER A 83 -32.02 13.97 0.34
C SER A 83 -32.81 15.28 0.36
N ASP A 84 -32.16 16.39 0.72
CA ASP A 84 -32.76 17.74 0.65
C ASP A 84 -33.03 18.16 -0.81
N ASP A 85 -32.18 17.75 -1.76
CA ASP A 85 -32.35 18.01 -3.19
C ASP A 85 -33.27 16.99 -3.90
N LEU A 86 -33.66 15.88 -3.28
CA LEU A 86 -34.49 14.82 -3.89
C LEU A 86 -35.90 15.31 -4.23
N GLY A 87 -36.42 16.28 -3.47
CA GLY A 87 -37.67 16.99 -3.79
C GLY A 87 -37.59 17.82 -5.08
N ASN A 88 -36.39 18.29 -5.44
CA ASN A 88 -36.14 19.08 -6.65
C ASN A 88 -35.70 18.19 -7.84
N LEU A 89 -35.02 17.07 -7.57
CA LEU A 89 -34.45 16.16 -8.57
C LEU A 89 -35.50 15.28 -9.28
N LEU A 90 -36.66 15.02 -8.66
CA LEU A 90 -37.78 14.31 -9.30
C LEU A 90 -38.39 15.08 -10.51
N ARG A 91 -37.95 16.31 -10.76
CA ARG A 91 -38.45 17.14 -11.87
C ARG A 91 -37.54 17.21 -13.11
N SER A 92 -36.34 16.64 -13.10
CA SER A 92 -35.44 16.74 -14.26
C SER A 92 -34.51 15.54 -14.35
N VAL A 93 -34.70 14.71 -15.37
CA VAL A 93 -33.85 13.54 -15.65
C VAL A 93 -33.09 13.76 -16.97
N GLY A 94 -31.76 13.74 -16.90
CA GLY A 94 -30.88 13.69 -18.07
C GLY A 94 -29.39 13.47 -17.78
N ARG A 95 -28.91 12.25 -18.11
CA ARG A 95 -27.52 11.78 -18.38
C ARG A 95 -26.55 11.47 -17.21
N TRP A 96 -25.71 10.45 -17.46
CA TRP A 96 -25.41 9.34 -16.55
C TRP A 96 -23.90 9.04 -16.42
N SER A 97 -23.34 8.98 -15.19
CA SER A 97 -22.07 8.32 -14.83
C SER A 97 -21.85 8.31 -13.31
N GLY A 98 -21.12 7.33 -12.74
CA GLY A 98 -20.51 7.30 -11.39
C GLY A 98 -21.43 7.44 -10.17
N LEU A 99 -22.20 8.51 -10.14
CA LEU A 99 -23.29 8.85 -9.22
C LEU A 99 -24.30 7.70 -9.07
N ARG A 100 -24.48 6.85 -10.10
CA ARG A 100 -25.43 5.73 -10.01
C ARG A 100 -25.05 4.65 -9.03
N VAL A 101 -23.78 4.43 -8.71
CA VAL A 101 -23.41 3.47 -7.65
C VAL A 101 -23.67 4.08 -6.28
N VAL A 102 -23.36 5.37 -6.09
CA VAL A 102 -23.63 6.10 -4.84
C VAL A 102 -25.14 6.29 -4.63
N GLN A 103 -25.90 6.59 -5.69
CA GLN A 103 -27.36 6.65 -5.68
C GLN A 103 -27.98 5.27 -5.53
N TRP A 104 -27.42 4.20 -6.13
CA TRP A 104 -27.93 2.85 -5.87
C TRP A 104 -27.71 2.43 -4.43
N ILE A 105 -26.53 2.70 -3.88
CA ILE A 105 -26.23 2.43 -2.47
C ILE A 105 -27.16 3.28 -1.59
N GLY A 106 -27.28 4.58 -1.87
CA GLY A 106 -28.18 5.48 -1.15
C GLY A 106 -29.66 5.09 -1.28
N LEU A 107 -30.11 4.63 -2.44
CA LEU A 107 -31.48 4.15 -2.69
C LEU A 107 -31.73 2.83 -1.96
N ILE A 108 -30.77 1.90 -1.95
CA ILE A 108 -30.86 0.66 -1.15
C ILE A 108 -30.97 1.00 0.34
N PHE A 109 -30.13 1.91 0.84
CA PHE A 109 -30.19 2.32 2.25
C PHE A 109 -31.51 3.03 2.58
N LEU A 110 -31.98 3.93 1.70
CA LEU A 110 -33.24 4.63 1.86
C LEU A 110 -34.44 3.68 1.77
N GLU A 111 -34.46 2.74 0.82
CA GLU A 111 -35.52 1.75 0.69
C GLU A 111 -35.50 0.76 1.86
N CYS A 112 -34.33 0.43 2.42
CA CYS A 112 -34.23 -0.39 3.63
C CYS A 112 -34.77 0.36 4.86
N ASP A 113 -34.40 1.61 5.06
CA ASP A 113 -34.89 2.43 6.18
C ASP A 113 -36.38 2.70 6.07
N VAL A 114 -36.87 3.00 4.86
CA VAL A 114 -38.30 3.19 4.58
C VAL A 114 -39.06 1.87 4.74
N ALA A 115 -38.55 0.74 4.28
CA ALA A 115 -39.17 -0.57 4.48
C ALA A 115 -39.20 -0.95 5.97
N LEU A 116 -38.14 -0.65 6.73
CA LEU A 116 -38.10 -0.87 8.17
C LEU A 116 -39.08 0.03 8.94
N LEU A 117 -39.20 1.29 8.53
CA LEU A 117 -40.20 2.22 9.06
C LEU A 117 -41.63 1.79 8.71
N ILE A 118 -41.87 1.30 7.49
CA ILE A 118 -43.17 0.80 7.04
C ILE A 118 -43.53 -0.49 7.76
N ILE A 119 -42.62 -1.45 7.90
CA ILE A 119 -42.84 -2.70 8.63
C ILE A 119 -43.05 -2.40 10.12
N GLY A 120 -42.25 -1.50 10.71
CA GLY A 120 -42.45 -1.02 12.06
C GLY A 120 -43.81 -0.37 12.26
N GLY A 121 -44.23 0.48 11.31
CA GLY A 121 -45.53 1.14 11.27
C GLY A 121 -46.72 0.21 11.07
N ILE A 122 -46.60 -0.79 10.19
CA ILE A 122 -47.64 -1.81 9.97
C ILE A 122 -47.76 -2.70 11.21
N CYS A 123 -46.65 -3.10 11.83
CA CYS A 123 -46.67 -3.84 13.08
C CYS A 123 -47.35 -3.03 14.17
N THR A 124 -46.96 -1.76 14.40
CA THR A 124 -47.58 -0.92 15.44
C THR A 124 -49.05 -0.64 15.16
N ALA A 125 -49.44 -0.40 13.90
CA ALA A 125 -50.83 -0.18 13.53
C ALA A 125 -51.69 -1.44 13.66
N TRP A 126 -51.17 -2.61 13.27
CA TRP A 126 -51.86 -3.90 13.42
C TRP A 126 -52.03 -4.29 14.89
N ILE A 127 -51.03 -3.97 15.72
CA ILE A 127 -51.09 -4.13 17.17
C ILE A 127 -52.15 -3.21 17.79
N TRP A 128 -52.26 -1.97 17.31
CA TRP A 128 -53.20 -0.99 17.85
C TRP A 128 -54.64 -1.22 17.37
N SER A 129 -54.85 -1.73 16.15
CA SER A 129 -56.20 -1.91 15.59
C SER A 129 -56.89 -3.20 16.07
N SER A 130 -56.21 -4.03 16.86
CA SER A 130 -56.73 -5.32 17.28
C SER A 130 -57.28 -5.28 18.70
N GLU A 131 -58.35 -4.52 18.92
CA GLU A 131 -59.08 -4.50 20.21
C GLU A 131 -59.63 -5.88 20.59
N GLU A 132 -59.91 -6.75 19.61
CA GLU A 132 -60.50 -8.08 19.82
C GLU A 132 -59.50 -9.13 20.36
N ILE A 133 -58.21 -8.98 20.04
CA ILE A 133 -57.15 -9.86 20.58
C ILE A 133 -56.81 -9.51 22.03
N SER A 134 -56.96 -8.24 22.43
CA SER A 134 -56.77 -7.80 23.81
C SER A 134 -57.83 -8.36 24.77
N ALA A 135 -59.02 -8.71 24.28
CA ALA A 135 -60.10 -9.24 25.10
C ALA A 135 -60.02 -10.76 25.30
N GLN A 136 -59.37 -11.50 24.40
CA GLN A 136 -59.26 -12.97 24.46
C GLN A 136 -57.95 -13.48 25.05
N LEU A 137 -56.85 -12.72 24.96
CA LEU A 137 -55.61 -13.07 25.66
C LEU A 137 -55.64 -12.46 27.07
N GLY A 138 -56.20 -13.20 28.02
CA GLY A 138 -56.19 -12.82 29.43
C GLY A 138 -54.78 -12.50 29.93
N GLU A 139 -54.63 -11.29 30.49
CA GLU A 139 -53.63 -10.67 31.39
C GLU A 139 -52.15 -11.15 31.45
N GLY A 140 -51.68 -12.10 30.66
CA GLY A 140 -50.39 -12.78 30.89
C GLY A 140 -49.40 -12.80 29.72
N PHE A 141 -49.83 -12.47 28.49
CA PHE A 141 -48.93 -12.56 27.35
C PHE A 141 -48.15 -11.26 27.16
N SER A 142 -46.95 -11.25 27.75
CA SER A 142 -46.04 -10.12 27.67
C SER A 142 -45.59 -9.88 26.22
N PHE A 143 -45.67 -8.62 25.80
CA PHE A 143 -45.33 -8.12 24.46
C PHE A 143 -43.83 -8.18 24.13
N TRP A 144 -43.01 -8.47 25.14
CA TRP A 144 -41.55 -8.46 25.08
C TRP A 144 -40.90 -9.41 24.06
N PRO A 145 -41.40 -10.64 23.83
CA PRO A 145 -40.74 -11.58 22.93
C PRO A 145 -40.68 -11.09 21.47
N LEU A 146 -41.74 -10.43 20.99
CA LEU A 146 -41.81 -9.91 19.62
C LEU A 146 -40.87 -8.73 19.40
N CYS A 147 -40.78 -7.80 20.35
CA CYS A 147 -39.83 -6.68 20.28
C CYS A 147 -38.37 -7.15 20.33
N ILE A 148 -38.07 -8.16 21.16
CA ILE A 148 -36.74 -8.77 21.24
C ILE A 148 -36.41 -9.49 19.93
N LEU A 149 -37.34 -10.28 19.38
CA LEU A 149 -37.13 -11.01 18.13
C LEU A 149 -36.89 -10.05 16.96
N LEU A 150 -37.68 -8.98 16.84
CA LEU A 150 -37.53 -7.96 15.81
C LEU A 150 -36.16 -7.27 15.90
N SER A 151 -35.72 -6.91 17.11
CA SER A 151 -34.42 -6.25 17.34
C SER A 151 -33.25 -7.17 17.00
N VAL A 152 -33.35 -8.47 17.32
CA VAL A 152 -32.32 -9.46 16.98
C VAL A 152 -32.27 -9.71 15.47
N CYS A 153 -33.44 -9.79 14.81
CA CYS A 153 -33.52 -9.94 13.35
C CYS A 153 -32.93 -8.73 12.62
N LEU A 154 -33.25 -7.50 13.06
CA LEU A 154 -32.67 -6.26 12.53
C LEU A 154 -31.15 -6.22 12.71
N GLY A 155 -30.65 -6.54 13.91
CA GLY A 155 -29.22 -6.57 14.17
C GLY A 155 -28.48 -7.57 13.28
N LYS A 156 -29.07 -8.76 13.06
CA LYS A 156 -28.49 -9.79 12.21
C LYS A 156 -28.54 -9.41 10.73
N TRP A 157 -29.63 -8.80 10.28
CA TRP A 157 -29.76 -8.33 8.89
C TRP A 157 -28.78 -7.18 8.61
N CYS A 158 -28.65 -6.24 9.54
CA CYS A 158 -27.70 -5.14 9.48
C CYS A 158 -26.25 -5.65 9.47
N LEU A 159 -25.89 -6.64 10.30
CA LEU A 159 -24.57 -7.27 10.27
C LEU A 159 -24.25 -7.94 8.93
N LEU A 160 -25.24 -8.60 8.31
CA LEU A 160 -25.07 -9.25 7.00
C LEU A 160 -24.91 -8.22 5.88
N THR A 161 -25.75 -7.19 5.84
CA THR A 161 -25.64 -6.12 4.83
C THR A 161 -24.38 -5.29 5.02
N LEU A 162 -23.95 -5.01 6.25
CA LEU A 162 -22.67 -4.35 6.52
C LEU A 162 -21.49 -5.22 6.06
N GLY A 163 -21.57 -6.54 6.27
CA GLY A 163 -20.55 -7.50 5.83
C GLY A 163 -20.40 -7.51 4.30
N GLU A 164 -21.50 -7.60 3.57
CA GLU A 164 -21.52 -7.55 2.10
C GLU A 164 -21.07 -6.18 1.57
N LEU A 165 -21.51 -5.09 2.19
CA LEU A 165 -21.06 -3.73 1.83
C LEU A 165 -19.56 -3.57 2.07
N MET A 166 -19.04 -4.07 3.19
CA MET A 166 -17.61 -4.07 3.48
C MET A 166 -16.84 -4.91 2.46
N TYR A 167 -17.36 -6.05 2.03
CA TYR A 167 -16.73 -6.87 1.00
C TYR A 167 -16.66 -6.13 -0.35
N VAL A 168 -17.77 -5.51 -0.77
CA VAL A 168 -17.82 -4.72 -2.01
C VAL A 168 -16.94 -3.48 -1.94
N LEU A 169 -16.92 -2.78 -0.81
CA LEU A 169 -16.04 -1.63 -0.58
C LEU A 169 -14.57 -2.04 -0.55
N LEU A 170 -14.23 -3.19 0.04
CA LEU A 170 -12.88 -3.76 0.02
C LEU A 170 -12.45 -4.11 -1.43
N LEU A 171 -13.38 -4.64 -2.23
CA LEU A 171 -13.14 -4.98 -3.63
C LEU A 171 -12.93 -3.72 -4.51
N ILE A 172 -13.72 -2.67 -4.25
CA ILE A 172 -13.60 -1.36 -4.91
C ILE A 172 -12.30 -0.66 -4.49
N ASP A 173 -11.94 -0.73 -3.21
CA ASP A 173 -10.67 -0.20 -2.69
C ASP A 173 -9.47 -0.89 -3.35
N GLY A 174 -9.60 -2.19 -3.68
CA GLY A 174 -8.60 -2.92 -4.44
C GLY A 174 -8.33 -2.33 -5.84
N ARG A 175 -9.37 -2.15 -6.66
CA ARG A 175 -9.21 -1.66 -8.06
C ARG A 175 -8.94 -0.16 -8.12
N VAL A 176 -9.68 0.65 -7.36
CA VAL A 176 -9.50 2.11 -7.33
C VAL A 176 -8.16 2.44 -6.67
N GLY A 177 -7.82 1.78 -5.57
CA GLY A 177 -6.52 1.93 -4.92
C GLY A 177 -5.35 1.53 -5.83
N TYR A 178 -5.50 0.45 -6.61
CA TYR A 178 -4.54 0.08 -7.66
C TYR A 178 -4.34 1.20 -8.69
N LEU A 179 -5.43 1.69 -9.29
CA LEU A 179 -5.37 2.74 -10.32
C LEU A 179 -4.82 4.05 -9.78
N LEU A 180 -5.18 4.43 -8.55
CA LEU A 180 -4.65 5.63 -7.91
C LEU A 180 -3.15 5.51 -7.60
N ARG A 181 -2.68 4.34 -7.13
CA ARG A 181 -1.24 4.09 -6.94
C ARG A 181 -0.49 4.08 -8.27
N LEU A 182 -1.06 3.47 -9.30
CA LEU A 182 -0.47 3.43 -10.63
C LEU A 182 -0.36 4.84 -11.22
N LEU A 183 -1.44 5.62 -11.17
CA LEU A 183 -1.46 7.01 -11.61
C LEU A 183 -0.44 7.85 -10.84
N TYR A 184 -0.36 7.67 -9.52
CA TYR A 184 0.63 8.34 -8.69
C TYR A 184 2.06 7.99 -9.09
N VAL A 185 2.36 6.72 -9.37
CA VAL A 185 3.67 6.27 -9.84
C VAL A 185 4.00 6.85 -11.22
N ILE A 186 3.03 6.97 -12.12
CA ILE A 186 3.24 7.58 -13.44
C ILE A 186 3.52 9.09 -13.28
N GLU A 187 2.74 9.79 -12.46
CA GLU A 187 2.82 11.23 -12.30
C GLU A 187 4.04 11.67 -11.45
N LYS A 188 4.36 10.95 -10.38
CA LYS A 188 5.43 11.29 -9.42
C LYS A 188 6.63 10.36 -9.49
N GLY A 189 6.62 9.39 -10.41
CA GLY A 189 7.74 8.50 -10.66
C GLY A 189 8.96 9.23 -11.16
N GLY A 190 8.79 10.37 -11.83
CA GLY A 190 9.87 11.21 -12.36
C GLY A 190 10.65 10.56 -13.52
N CYS A 191 11.83 11.09 -13.84
CA CYS A 191 12.72 10.60 -14.90
C CYS A 191 13.26 9.18 -14.63
N TRP A 192 13.01 8.26 -15.56
CA TRP A 192 13.40 6.85 -15.44
C TRP A 192 14.82 6.52 -15.91
N ASP A 193 15.54 7.47 -16.53
CA ASP A 193 16.80 7.21 -17.24
C ASP A 193 17.82 6.41 -16.41
N ARG A 194 18.03 6.78 -15.14
CA ARG A 194 18.95 6.07 -14.22
C ARG A 194 18.49 4.64 -13.91
N CYS A 195 17.19 4.46 -13.68
CA CYS A 195 16.62 3.14 -13.42
C CYS A 195 16.54 2.29 -14.68
N VAL A 196 16.35 2.86 -15.87
CA VAL A 196 16.39 2.13 -17.15
C VAL A 196 17.76 1.48 -17.33
N SER A 197 18.84 2.23 -17.12
CA SER A 197 20.19 1.66 -17.19
C SER A 197 20.42 0.56 -16.15
N LEU A 198 19.91 0.75 -14.94
CA LEU A 198 19.96 -0.28 -13.91
C LEU A 198 19.14 -1.54 -14.28
N ILE A 199 17.95 -1.38 -14.88
CA ILE A 199 17.10 -2.49 -15.34
C ILE A 199 17.81 -3.30 -16.41
N HIS A 200 18.46 -2.64 -17.38
CA HIS A 200 19.27 -3.33 -18.38
C HIS A 200 20.44 -4.09 -17.73
N TYR A 201 21.18 -3.43 -16.84
CA TYR A 201 22.25 -4.09 -16.08
C TYR A 201 21.73 -5.35 -15.36
N LEU A 202 20.62 -5.24 -14.61
CA LEU A 202 20.04 -6.36 -13.87
C LEU A 202 19.51 -7.49 -14.77
N LYS A 203 18.96 -7.15 -15.93
CA LYS A 203 18.54 -8.11 -16.96
C LYS A 203 19.75 -8.88 -17.51
N HIS A 204 20.80 -8.18 -17.91
CA HIS A 204 21.99 -8.83 -18.45
C HIS A 204 22.77 -9.60 -17.36
N SER A 205 22.70 -9.17 -16.11
CA SER A 205 23.14 -9.94 -14.92
C SER A 205 22.22 -11.12 -14.56
N ARG A 206 21.12 -11.33 -15.28
CA ARG A 206 20.15 -12.44 -15.09
C ARG A 206 19.45 -12.42 -13.73
N LEU A 207 19.39 -11.25 -13.10
CA LEU A 207 18.67 -11.05 -11.84
C LEU A 207 17.21 -10.65 -12.05
N LEU A 208 16.90 -10.14 -13.24
CA LEU A 208 15.53 -9.94 -13.69
C LEU A 208 15.11 -11.05 -14.64
N PRO A 209 13.87 -11.56 -14.53
CA PRO A 209 13.41 -12.71 -15.32
C PRO A 209 13.27 -12.39 -16.81
N SER A 210 12.74 -11.22 -17.16
CA SER A 210 12.57 -10.77 -18.56
C SER A 210 12.23 -9.28 -18.63
N LEU A 211 12.38 -8.70 -19.84
CA LEU A 211 11.85 -7.40 -20.22
C LEU A 211 10.82 -7.58 -21.36
N PRO A 212 9.77 -6.75 -21.44
CA PRO A 212 9.45 -5.62 -20.55
C PRO A 212 8.95 -6.06 -19.17
N ILE A 213 9.14 -5.22 -18.14
CA ILE A 213 8.59 -5.46 -16.80
C ILE A 213 7.12 -5.03 -16.79
N VAL A 214 6.21 -6.00 -16.68
CA VAL A 214 4.78 -5.71 -16.51
C VAL A 214 4.49 -5.42 -15.04
N ILE A 215 4.08 -4.18 -14.73
CA ILE A 215 3.70 -3.75 -13.38
C ILE A 215 2.28 -4.25 -13.05
N THR A 216 2.20 -5.10 -12.05
CA THR A 216 1.01 -5.74 -11.50
C THR A 216 0.53 -5.04 -10.22
N ALA A 217 -0.65 -5.41 -9.74
CA ALA A 217 -1.16 -4.91 -8.47
C ALA A 217 -0.27 -5.31 -7.27
N TYR A 218 0.34 -6.48 -7.33
CA TYR A 218 1.25 -6.95 -6.30
C TYR A 218 2.46 -6.03 -6.16
N ASP A 219 3.04 -5.58 -7.28
CA ASP A 219 4.21 -4.68 -7.26
C ASP A 219 3.87 -3.35 -6.58
N LEU A 220 2.72 -2.76 -6.89
CA LEU A 220 2.25 -1.51 -6.27
C LEU A 220 1.91 -1.67 -4.79
N GLN A 221 1.54 -2.88 -4.35
CA GLN A 221 1.39 -3.17 -2.93
C GLN A 221 2.74 -3.17 -2.21
N GLN A 222 3.80 -3.69 -2.84
CA GLN A 222 5.15 -3.72 -2.28
C GLN A 222 5.78 -2.32 -2.12
N VAL A 223 5.40 -1.34 -2.94
CA VAL A 223 5.86 0.06 -2.81
C VAL A 223 5.44 0.69 -1.49
N GLY A 224 4.32 0.25 -0.92
CA GLY A 224 3.70 0.83 0.27
C GLY A 224 2.69 1.94 -0.04
N GLY A 225 2.33 2.70 1.00
CA GLY A 225 1.38 3.81 0.89
C GLY A 225 1.96 5.05 0.20
N ARG A 226 1.10 6.02 -0.10
CA ARG A 226 1.50 7.29 -0.73
C ARG A 226 2.60 8.01 0.05
N ALA A 227 2.45 8.14 1.37
CA ALA A 227 3.44 8.81 2.23
C ALA A 227 4.82 8.13 2.18
N VAL A 228 4.84 6.79 2.20
CA VAL A 228 6.06 5.98 2.06
C VAL A 228 6.73 6.25 0.71
N SER A 229 5.95 6.20 -0.37
CA SER A 229 6.47 6.51 -1.71
C SER A 229 7.01 7.94 -1.78
N SER A 230 6.26 8.96 -1.36
CA SER A 230 6.69 10.36 -1.39
C SER A 230 7.97 10.64 -0.61
N SER A 231 8.22 9.92 0.48
CA SER A 231 9.42 10.11 1.31
C SER A 231 10.72 9.61 0.66
N ARG A 232 10.61 8.81 -0.42
CA ARG A 232 11.78 8.26 -1.13
C ARG A 232 12.25 9.19 -2.23
N PRO A 233 13.57 9.23 -2.51
CA PRO A 233 14.06 9.84 -3.73
C PRO A 233 13.56 9.08 -4.96
N GLN A 234 13.61 9.74 -6.10
CA GLN A 234 12.96 9.28 -7.33
C GLN A 234 13.45 7.89 -7.78
N ALA A 235 14.76 7.66 -7.81
CA ALA A 235 15.34 6.36 -8.18
C ALA A 235 14.93 5.25 -7.21
N ALA A 236 14.87 5.54 -5.90
CA ALA A 236 14.40 4.56 -4.90
C ALA A 236 12.90 4.27 -5.05
N ARG A 237 12.07 5.28 -5.36
CA ARG A 237 10.64 5.07 -5.71
C ARG A 237 10.50 4.13 -6.89
N GLN A 238 11.19 4.41 -7.98
CA GLN A 238 11.13 3.60 -9.21
C GLN A 238 11.64 2.18 -8.96
N TYR A 239 12.79 2.05 -8.30
CA TYR A 239 13.38 0.75 -7.97
C TYR A 239 12.46 -0.10 -7.08
N SER A 240 11.73 0.51 -6.14
CA SER A 240 10.81 -0.20 -5.25
C SER A 240 9.69 -0.95 -5.98
N LEU A 241 9.37 -0.56 -7.23
CA LEU A 241 8.36 -1.23 -8.04
C LEU A 241 8.79 -2.63 -8.48
N PHE A 242 10.08 -2.88 -8.63
CA PHE A 242 10.56 -4.17 -9.16
C PHE A 242 11.65 -4.83 -8.31
N SER A 243 12.14 -4.18 -7.26
CA SER A 243 13.20 -4.72 -6.38
C SER A 243 12.85 -6.07 -5.76
N HIS A 244 11.58 -6.31 -5.47
CA HIS A 244 11.10 -7.56 -4.89
C HIS A 244 11.05 -8.72 -5.90
N ARG A 245 11.17 -8.44 -7.20
CA ARG A 245 11.23 -9.45 -8.26
C ARG A 245 12.64 -9.98 -8.51
N LEU A 246 13.65 -9.33 -7.93
CA LEU A 246 15.03 -9.78 -8.07
C LEU A 246 15.18 -11.14 -7.41
N SER A 247 15.83 -12.06 -8.11
CA SER A 247 16.24 -13.35 -7.54
C SER A 247 17.19 -13.15 -6.35
N ASP A 248 17.94 -12.05 -6.38
CA ASP A 248 18.83 -11.64 -5.31
C ASP A 248 18.11 -10.86 -4.21
N LYS A 249 18.06 -11.47 -3.01
CA LYS A 249 17.50 -10.86 -1.80
C LYS A 249 18.38 -9.75 -1.23
N SER A 250 19.68 -9.69 -1.52
CA SER A 250 20.60 -8.68 -0.96
C SER A 250 20.34 -7.27 -1.52
N ALA A 251 19.86 -7.21 -2.76
CA ALA A 251 19.50 -5.99 -3.45
C ALA A 251 18.01 -5.62 -3.30
N ARG A 252 17.22 -6.44 -2.59
CA ARG A 252 15.80 -6.16 -2.37
C ARG A 252 15.63 -4.95 -1.45
N LEU A 253 14.91 -3.94 -1.92
CA LEU A 253 14.54 -2.77 -1.12
C LEU A 253 13.34 -3.13 -0.24
N SER A 254 13.48 -2.94 1.07
CA SER A 254 12.41 -3.13 2.06
C SER A 254 12.34 -1.92 2.99
N ARG A 255 11.26 -1.81 3.78
CA ARG A 255 11.10 -0.74 4.75
C ARG A 255 10.85 -1.32 6.13
N VAL A 256 11.64 -0.92 7.11
CA VAL A 256 11.56 -1.39 8.51
C VAL A 256 11.54 -0.15 9.40
N LYS A 257 10.54 -0.05 10.29
CA LYS A 257 10.36 1.10 11.20
C LYS A 257 10.39 2.48 10.52
N GLY A 258 9.94 2.55 9.26
CA GLY A 258 9.92 3.81 8.51
C GLY A 258 11.22 4.15 7.80
N GLU A 259 12.25 3.32 7.89
CA GLU A 259 13.53 3.49 7.21
C GLU A 259 13.69 2.47 6.08
N ASP A 260 14.38 2.85 5.01
CA ASP A 260 14.62 1.98 3.86
C ASP A 260 15.87 1.13 4.08
N HIS A 261 15.81 -0.15 3.72
CA HIS A 261 16.90 -1.11 3.87
C HIS A 261 17.10 -1.88 2.57
N LEU A 262 18.34 -2.26 2.28
CA LEU A 262 18.66 -3.20 1.20
C LEU A 262 19.10 -4.54 1.78
N GLY A 263 18.37 -5.59 1.42
CA GLY A 263 18.59 -6.92 1.94
C GLY A 263 17.33 -7.50 2.58
N GLY A 264 17.32 -8.82 2.75
CA GLY A 264 16.24 -9.55 3.42
C GLY A 264 16.39 -9.66 4.94
N SER A 265 17.53 -9.23 5.52
CA SER A 265 17.74 -9.30 6.98
C SER A 265 17.42 -7.96 7.64
N ALA A 266 16.75 -8.03 8.80
CA ALA A 266 16.55 -6.89 9.69
C ALA A 266 17.87 -6.30 10.20
N ASP A 267 18.97 -7.03 10.10
CA ASP A 267 20.32 -6.59 10.50
C ASP A 267 21.02 -5.74 9.42
N SER A 268 20.35 -5.49 8.29
CA SER A 268 20.93 -4.61 7.27
C SER A 268 20.88 -3.16 7.73
N ASP A 269 21.99 -2.43 7.59
CA ASP A 269 22.03 -1.00 7.87
C ASP A 269 20.95 -0.24 7.09
N ALA A 270 20.27 0.68 7.75
CA ALA A 270 19.33 1.61 7.12
C ALA A 270 20.05 2.47 6.07
N LEU A 271 19.33 2.82 5.01
CA LEU A 271 19.79 3.73 3.98
C LEU A 271 19.62 5.17 4.45
N THR A 272 20.66 5.96 4.26
CA THR A 272 20.60 7.41 4.44
C THR A 272 20.80 8.07 3.08
N TYR A 273 19.80 8.80 2.60
CA TYR A 273 19.88 9.56 1.36
C TYR A 273 20.47 10.94 1.65
N PHE A 274 21.62 11.25 1.07
CA PHE A 274 22.25 12.55 1.17
C PHE A 274 21.85 13.38 -0.03
N SER A 275 21.00 14.36 0.20
CA SER A 275 20.54 15.25 -0.83
C SER A 275 20.68 16.67 -0.28
N ILE A 276 21.54 17.45 -0.93
CA ILE A 276 21.60 18.91 -0.71
C ILE A 276 20.39 19.57 -1.39
N ASP A 277 19.89 18.94 -2.45
CA ASP A 277 18.70 19.34 -3.19
C ASP A 277 17.75 18.14 -3.33
N LEU A 278 16.55 18.26 -2.75
CA LEU A 278 15.49 17.24 -2.78
C LEU A 278 15.05 16.88 -4.21
N GLY A 279 15.47 17.67 -5.22
CA GLY A 279 15.27 17.41 -6.63
C GLY A 279 16.23 16.40 -7.27
N ASP A 280 17.33 16.01 -6.62
CA ASP A 280 18.24 15.02 -7.20
C ASP A 280 17.51 13.67 -7.40
N PRO A 281 17.34 13.20 -8.66
CA PRO A 281 16.61 11.98 -8.91
C PRO A 281 17.29 10.73 -8.34
N ASP A 282 18.61 10.74 -8.14
CA ASP A 282 19.38 9.57 -7.71
C ASP A 282 20.50 9.98 -6.73
N PRO A 283 20.13 10.44 -5.52
CA PRO A 283 21.06 11.12 -4.63
C PRO A 283 22.14 10.17 -4.08
N PRO A 284 23.29 10.72 -3.67
CA PRO A 284 24.28 9.98 -2.91
C PRO A 284 23.64 9.27 -1.72
N THR A 285 24.01 8.01 -1.50
CA THR A 285 23.33 7.14 -0.54
C THR A 285 24.34 6.46 0.36
N LYS A 286 24.13 6.48 1.67
CA LYS A 286 24.93 5.75 2.65
C LYS A 286 24.22 4.51 3.15
N ARG A 287 25.00 3.47 3.37
CA ARG A 287 24.62 2.22 4.04
C ARG A 287 25.76 1.81 4.96
N GLY A 288 25.53 1.91 6.28
CA GLY A 288 26.57 1.63 7.27
C GLY A 288 27.79 2.54 7.08
N LYS A 289 28.98 1.95 6.89
CA LYS A 289 30.24 2.68 6.61
C LYS A 289 30.48 3.00 5.13
N TYR A 290 29.59 2.56 4.24
CA TYR A 290 29.74 2.76 2.79
C TYR A 290 28.90 3.93 2.32
N VAL A 291 29.50 4.84 1.55
CA VAL A 291 28.83 5.96 0.91
C VAL A 291 28.93 5.77 -0.59
N PHE A 292 27.81 5.80 -1.29
CA PHE A 292 27.71 5.62 -2.73
C PHE A 292 27.40 6.96 -3.38
N SER A 293 27.92 7.16 -4.59
CA SER A 293 27.69 8.41 -5.34
C SER A 293 26.23 8.58 -5.78
N ALA A 294 25.50 7.47 -5.90
CA ALA A 294 24.09 7.44 -6.24
C ALA A 294 23.39 6.24 -5.56
N PHE A 295 22.06 6.29 -5.41
CA PHE A 295 21.29 5.14 -4.92
C PHE A 295 21.37 3.96 -5.90
N THR A 296 21.35 4.18 -7.21
CA THR A 296 21.47 3.04 -8.13
C THR A 296 22.85 2.36 -8.11
N ASP A 297 23.89 3.06 -7.66
CA ASP A 297 25.25 2.51 -7.54
C ASP A 297 25.38 1.52 -6.38
N ILE A 298 24.63 1.71 -5.29
CA ILE A 298 24.58 0.71 -4.21
C ILE A 298 23.97 -0.61 -4.71
N ILE A 299 23.00 -0.54 -5.62
CA ILE A 299 22.40 -1.75 -6.21
C ILE A 299 23.41 -2.48 -7.08
N VAL A 300 24.11 -1.77 -7.96
CA VAL A 300 25.18 -2.34 -8.80
C VAL A 300 26.23 -3.04 -7.95
N PHE A 301 26.68 -2.38 -6.88
CA PHE A 301 27.68 -2.93 -5.96
C PHE A 301 27.21 -4.21 -5.26
N LEU A 302 25.98 -4.24 -4.75
CA LEU A 302 25.47 -5.43 -4.04
C LEU A 302 25.34 -6.63 -4.97
N VAL A 303 24.85 -6.40 -6.18
CA VAL A 303 24.74 -7.42 -7.22
C VAL A 303 26.11 -7.99 -7.59
N ASP A 304 27.09 -7.12 -7.80
CA ASP A 304 28.46 -7.53 -8.14
C ASP A 304 29.14 -8.32 -7.00
N LYS A 305 28.97 -7.85 -5.76
CA LYS A 305 29.45 -8.56 -4.56
C LYS A 305 28.82 -9.95 -4.43
N GLN A 306 27.55 -10.10 -4.80
CA GLN A 306 26.88 -11.40 -4.73
C GLN A 306 27.40 -12.37 -5.78
N VAL A 307 27.67 -11.88 -7.00
CA VAL A 307 28.29 -12.66 -8.07
C VAL A 307 29.64 -13.22 -7.64
N THR A 308 30.42 -12.45 -6.87
CA THR A 308 31.74 -12.88 -6.37
C THR A 308 31.67 -13.81 -5.15
N VAL A 309 30.71 -13.62 -4.23
CA VAL A 309 30.60 -14.44 -3.00
C VAL A 309 29.93 -15.79 -3.23
N LEU A 310 28.95 -15.89 -4.15
CA LEU A 310 28.25 -17.14 -4.46
C LEU A 310 29.03 -18.10 -5.36
N THR A 311 30.37 -18.04 -5.33
CA THR A 311 31.25 -19.05 -5.90
C THR A 311 31.21 -20.38 -5.12
N ASP A 312 30.05 -20.79 -4.60
CA ASP A 312 29.81 -22.21 -4.36
C ASP A 312 29.72 -22.88 -5.74
N PRO A 313 30.68 -23.75 -6.12
CA PRO A 313 30.74 -24.34 -7.46
C PRO A 313 29.46 -25.06 -7.87
N LEU A 314 28.63 -25.50 -6.93
CA LEU A 314 27.61 -26.52 -7.19
C LEU A 314 26.20 -26.00 -7.51
N LEU A 315 25.85 -24.76 -7.19
CA LEU A 315 24.43 -24.34 -7.22
C LEU A 315 23.96 -23.50 -8.42
N TYR A 316 24.85 -23.02 -9.29
CA TYR A 316 24.46 -22.25 -10.48
C TYR A 316 25.42 -22.54 -11.65
N PHE A 317 25.09 -23.54 -12.45
CA PHE A 317 25.91 -23.99 -13.59
C PHE A 317 25.50 -23.42 -14.94
N SER A 318 24.35 -22.76 -15.07
CA SER A 318 23.85 -22.49 -16.41
C SER A 318 24.67 -21.41 -17.12
N LEU A 319 24.88 -20.23 -16.52
CA LEU A 319 25.42 -19.09 -17.26
C LEU A 319 26.12 -18.10 -16.30
N ARG A 320 27.19 -18.55 -15.63
CA ARG A 320 27.99 -17.69 -14.75
C ARG A 320 28.65 -16.58 -15.56
N PRO A 321 28.68 -15.34 -15.03
CA PRO A 321 29.58 -14.34 -15.57
C PRO A 321 31.01 -14.86 -15.48
N HIS A 322 31.76 -14.71 -16.56
CA HIS A 322 33.13 -15.19 -16.62
C HIS A 322 34.06 -14.12 -16.06
N LEU A 323 34.74 -14.45 -14.97
CA LEU A 323 35.77 -13.61 -14.37
C LEU A 323 37.10 -13.87 -15.08
N THR A 324 37.62 -12.86 -15.76
CA THR A 324 38.92 -12.93 -16.41
C THR A 324 39.73 -11.68 -16.10
N HIS A 325 40.99 -11.87 -15.69
CA HIS A 325 41.91 -10.75 -15.51
C HIS A 325 42.31 -10.16 -16.88
N PRO A 326 42.42 -8.83 -17.04
CA PRO A 326 42.70 -8.19 -18.33
C PRO A 326 44.03 -8.62 -18.94
N SER A 327 45.01 -9.04 -18.13
CA SER A 327 46.27 -9.66 -18.60
C SER A 327 46.06 -10.94 -19.44
N ARG A 328 44.89 -11.57 -19.35
CA ARG A 328 44.53 -12.76 -20.13
C ARG A 328 43.68 -12.45 -21.35
N LEU A 329 43.10 -11.25 -21.44
CA LEU A 329 42.23 -10.83 -22.54
C LEU A 329 42.96 -9.93 -23.55
N ILE A 330 44.01 -9.26 -23.08
CA ILE A 330 44.78 -8.34 -23.89
C ILE A 330 46.26 -8.71 -23.77
N ASN A 331 46.97 -8.67 -24.90
CA ASN A 331 48.42 -8.76 -24.93
C ASN A 331 48.97 -7.34 -25.07
N LEU A 332 48.69 -6.46 -24.10
CA LEU A 332 49.21 -5.09 -24.15
C LEU A 332 50.61 -5.00 -23.53
N PRO A 333 51.46 -4.06 -23.99
CA PRO A 333 52.66 -3.69 -23.27
C PRO A 333 52.33 -3.28 -21.81
N PRO A 334 53.22 -3.57 -20.84
CA PRO A 334 52.99 -3.21 -19.43
C PRO A 334 52.62 -1.75 -19.18
N SER A 335 53.11 -0.81 -20.00
CA SER A 335 52.78 0.62 -19.90
C SER A 335 51.29 0.92 -20.12
N GLN A 336 50.60 0.17 -20.97
CA GLN A 336 49.17 0.36 -21.23
C GLN A 336 48.29 -0.24 -20.13
N TYR A 337 48.78 -1.28 -19.42
CA TYR A 337 48.13 -1.77 -18.21
C TYR A 337 48.11 -0.72 -17.11
N GLN A 338 49.25 -0.06 -16.90
CA GLN A 338 49.36 1.00 -15.90
C GLN A 338 48.43 2.17 -16.24
N LEU A 339 48.42 2.61 -17.50
CA LEU A 339 47.49 3.66 -17.97
C LEU A 339 46.02 3.28 -17.77
N THR A 340 45.66 2.02 -18.04
CA THR A 340 44.29 1.52 -17.83
C THR A 340 43.92 1.55 -16.36
N GLN A 341 44.83 1.08 -15.50
CA GLN A 341 44.65 1.08 -14.05
C GLN A 341 44.54 2.51 -13.51
N ASP A 342 45.43 3.42 -13.94
CA ASP A 342 45.43 4.82 -13.54
C ASP A 342 44.14 5.52 -14.01
N ALA A 343 43.68 5.24 -15.24
CA ALA A 343 42.42 5.79 -15.76
C ALA A 343 41.18 5.23 -15.04
N MET A 344 41.22 4.00 -14.52
CA MET A 344 40.14 3.43 -13.70
C MET A 344 40.18 3.98 -12.26
N LEU A 345 41.38 4.24 -11.74
CA LEU A 345 41.57 4.82 -10.41
C LEU A 345 41.28 6.32 -10.37
N ASP A 346 41.43 7.03 -11.48
CA ASP A 346 41.03 8.43 -11.59
C ASP A 346 39.50 8.55 -11.39
N SER A 347 39.11 9.11 -10.25
CA SER A 347 37.72 9.34 -9.88
C SER A 347 37.04 10.38 -10.76
N GLY A 348 37.81 11.27 -11.40
CA GLY A 348 37.31 12.40 -12.18
C GLY A 348 37.11 12.13 -13.67
N ARG A 349 37.84 11.17 -14.26
CA ARG A 349 37.71 10.86 -15.69
C ARG A 349 36.56 9.90 -15.95
N GLN A 350 35.55 10.39 -16.66
CA GLN A 350 34.55 9.51 -17.27
C GLN A 350 35.21 8.72 -18.40
N TRP A 351 35.21 7.39 -18.28
CA TRP A 351 35.48 6.52 -19.43
C TRP A 351 34.37 6.77 -20.44
N ASN A 352 34.71 7.28 -21.63
CA ASN A 352 33.74 7.79 -22.59
C ASN A 352 32.57 6.82 -22.82
N GLY A 353 31.38 7.23 -22.38
CA GLY A 353 30.13 6.49 -22.51
C GLY A 353 29.98 5.23 -21.64
N CYS A 354 30.87 5.00 -20.67
CA CYS A 354 30.75 3.97 -19.64
C CYS A 354 30.12 4.54 -18.37
N ARG A 355 29.29 3.74 -17.70
CA ARG A 355 28.77 4.08 -16.38
C ARG A 355 29.78 3.64 -15.31
N LYS A 356 30.08 4.53 -14.36
CA LYS A 356 30.93 4.23 -13.20
C LYS A 356 30.05 4.21 -11.95
N ALA A 357 29.97 3.07 -11.28
CA ALA A 357 29.33 2.95 -9.96
C ALA A 357 30.41 3.06 -8.89
N VAL A 358 30.41 4.15 -8.12
CA VAL A 358 31.50 4.46 -7.17
C VAL A 358 30.99 4.45 -5.74
N TYR A 359 31.83 3.92 -4.86
CA TYR A 359 31.61 4.05 -3.43
C TYR A 359 32.89 4.34 -2.66
N TRP A 360 32.69 4.91 -1.50
CA TRP A 360 33.70 5.32 -0.54
C TRP A 360 33.46 4.59 0.76
N TRP A 361 34.53 4.12 1.39
CA TRP A 361 34.48 3.64 2.76
C TRP A 361 34.90 4.78 3.69
N VAL A 362 34.01 5.14 4.62
CA VAL A 362 34.23 6.23 5.59
C VAL A 362 34.38 5.61 6.98
N ASP A 363 35.49 5.92 7.65
CA ASP A 363 35.70 5.58 9.05
C ASP A 363 35.88 6.86 9.85
N GLU A 364 34.93 7.13 10.74
CA GLU A 364 34.80 8.35 11.54
C GLU A 364 34.85 9.64 10.71
N ALA A 365 36.04 10.15 10.40
CA ALA A 365 36.28 11.39 9.65
C ALA A 365 37.12 11.22 8.37
N ASN A 366 37.66 10.02 8.11
CA ASN A 366 38.57 9.80 6.98
C ASN A 366 37.89 9.00 5.87
N VAL A 367 38.05 9.48 4.63
CA VAL A 367 37.75 8.71 3.42
C VAL A 367 38.92 7.75 3.22
N LEU A 368 38.74 6.49 3.59
CA LEU A 368 39.85 5.53 3.64
C LEU A 368 40.11 4.89 2.27
N ARG A 369 39.06 4.57 1.51
CA ARG A 369 39.18 3.90 0.21
C ARG A 369 38.07 4.30 -0.75
N HIS A 370 38.46 4.51 -2.00
CA HIS A 370 37.58 4.61 -3.17
C HIS A 370 37.65 3.26 -3.89
N TRP A 371 36.50 2.63 -4.15
CA TRP A 371 36.39 1.51 -5.10
C TRP A 371 35.27 1.83 -6.10
N GLY A 372 35.34 1.20 -7.28
CA GLY A 372 34.33 1.40 -8.31
C GLY A 372 34.15 0.17 -9.19
N ILE A 373 32.97 0.09 -9.78
CA ILE A 373 32.63 -0.88 -10.83
C ILE A 373 32.36 -0.08 -12.09
N PHE A 374 33.04 -0.43 -13.18
CA PHE A 374 32.84 0.17 -14.49
C PHE A 374 31.94 -0.73 -15.33
N ILE A 375 30.78 -0.23 -15.72
CA ILE A 375 29.89 -0.91 -16.66
C ILE A 375 30.25 -0.40 -18.06
N LEU A 376 30.90 -1.27 -18.84
CA LEU A 376 31.40 -0.95 -20.18
C LEU A 376 30.33 -1.15 -21.26
N CYS A 377 29.43 -2.11 -21.04
CA CYS A 377 28.32 -2.51 -21.92
C CYS A 377 27.30 -3.28 -21.08
N GLY A 378 26.02 -3.21 -21.42
CA GLY A 378 24.94 -3.95 -20.75
C GLY A 378 23.97 -3.06 -19.97
N ASP A 379 24.15 -1.74 -19.98
CA ASP A 379 23.27 -0.77 -19.33
C ASP A 379 22.38 0.01 -20.31
N LYS A 380 22.35 -0.41 -21.59
CA LYS A 380 21.48 0.16 -22.62
C LYS A 380 20.60 -0.91 -23.26
N ALA A 381 19.50 -0.48 -23.86
CA ALA A 381 18.54 -1.38 -24.50
C ALA A 381 19.11 -2.13 -25.72
N ALA A 382 20.05 -1.52 -26.43
CA ALA A 382 20.70 -2.09 -27.60
C ALA A 382 21.82 -3.08 -27.24
N ASP A 383 22.23 -3.15 -25.98
CA ASP A 383 23.30 -4.04 -25.56
C ASP A 383 22.78 -5.48 -25.53
N GLU A 384 23.57 -6.40 -26.07
CA GLU A 384 23.21 -7.81 -26.11
C GLU A 384 23.76 -8.59 -24.90
N PHE A 385 24.81 -8.06 -24.26
CA PHE A 385 25.54 -8.68 -23.16
C PHE A 385 26.11 -7.62 -22.22
N LEU A 386 26.31 -8.00 -20.96
CA LEU A 386 27.01 -7.23 -19.94
C LEU A 386 28.51 -7.46 -20.01
N VAL A 387 29.27 -6.37 -19.90
CA VAL A 387 30.68 -6.34 -19.52
C VAL A 387 30.87 -5.30 -18.42
N CYS A 388 31.37 -5.74 -17.27
CA CYS A 388 31.83 -4.85 -16.21
C CYS A 388 33.24 -5.17 -15.77
N VAL A 389 33.91 -4.17 -15.19
CA VAL A 389 35.24 -4.29 -14.59
C VAL A 389 35.17 -3.83 -13.15
N ASP A 390 35.62 -4.66 -12.23
CA ASP A 390 35.62 -4.34 -10.80
C ASP A 390 36.89 -3.56 -10.39
N HIS A 391 36.96 -3.21 -9.10
CA HIS A 391 38.10 -2.51 -8.51
C HIS A 391 39.42 -3.31 -8.51
N ARG A 392 39.38 -4.63 -8.73
CA ARG A 392 40.54 -5.51 -8.86
C ARG A 392 40.94 -5.70 -10.32
N LEU A 393 40.33 -4.94 -11.22
CA LEU A 393 40.42 -5.08 -12.66
C LEU A 393 39.86 -6.42 -13.17
N GLU A 394 39.11 -7.17 -12.37
CA GLU A 394 38.48 -8.40 -12.85
C GLU A 394 37.36 -8.04 -13.83
N ILE A 395 37.44 -8.60 -15.04
CA ILE A 395 36.42 -8.43 -16.05
C ILE A 395 35.38 -9.51 -15.86
N CYS A 396 34.14 -9.07 -15.73
CA CYS A 396 32.95 -9.89 -15.66
C CYS A 396 32.17 -9.73 -16.97
N SER A 397 31.96 -10.82 -17.69
CA SER A 397 31.20 -10.83 -18.95
C SER A 397 30.11 -11.89 -18.97
N THR A 398 28.99 -11.55 -19.59
CA THR A 398 27.86 -12.45 -19.86
C THR A 398 27.77 -12.89 -21.31
N GLU A 399 28.78 -12.53 -22.13
CA GLU A 399 28.95 -13.03 -23.48
C GLU A 399 29.01 -14.58 -23.45
N PRO A 400 28.20 -15.28 -24.26
CA PRO A 400 28.28 -16.73 -24.36
C PRO A 400 29.67 -17.17 -24.84
N PRO A 401 30.32 -18.15 -24.19
CA PRO A 401 31.64 -18.59 -24.61
C PRO A 401 31.59 -19.26 -26.00
N VAL A 402 32.55 -18.92 -26.86
CA VAL A 402 32.73 -19.63 -28.13
C VAL A 402 33.23 -21.05 -27.84
N ALA A 403 32.48 -22.05 -28.30
CA ALA A 403 32.82 -23.46 -28.12
C ALA A 403 34.23 -23.75 -28.65
N TRP A 404 34.95 -24.67 -27.99
CA TRP A 404 36.29 -25.16 -28.39
C TRP A 404 37.46 -24.19 -28.25
N LYS A 405 37.24 -22.92 -27.91
CA LYS A 405 38.32 -21.96 -27.66
C LYS A 405 38.87 -22.07 -26.24
N ARG A 406 40.20 -22.18 -26.12
CA ARG A 406 40.90 -22.30 -24.82
C ARG A 406 41.33 -20.97 -24.24
N ARG A 407 41.77 -20.02 -25.09
CA ARG A 407 42.22 -18.70 -24.65
C ARG A 407 41.03 -17.80 -24.32
N PRO A 408 41.07 -17.00 -23.24
CA PRO A 408 39.93 -16.17 -22.86
C PRO A 408 39.52 -15.13 -23.91
N ASP A 409 40.48 -14.54 -24.62
CA ASP A 409 40.21 -13.55 -25.68
C ASP A 409 39.55 -14.17 -26.92
N GLU A 410 39.92 -15.41 -27.25
CA GLU A 410 39.24 -16.19 -28.29
C GLU A 410 37.87 -16.71 -27.84
N ARG A 411 37.69 -16.93 -26.53
CA ARG A 411 36.45 -17.43 -25.96
C ARG A 411 35.38 -16.34 -25.83
N TYR A 412 35.77 -15.09 -25.58
CA TYR A 412 34.90 -13.92 -25.46
C TYR A 412 35.36 -12.80 -26.41
N PRO A 413 35.27 -13.00 -27.73
CA PRO A 413 35.86 -12.09 -28.71
C PRO A 413 35.24 -10.69 -28.66
N ARG A 414 33.94 -10.55 -28.36
CA ARG A 414 33.28 -9.23 -28.31
C ARG A 414 33.70 -8.46 -27.07
N THR A 415 33.81 -9.15 -25.94
CA THR A 415 34.33 -8.61 -24.68
C THR A 415 35.78 -8.13 -24.86
N ALA A 416 36.63 -8.97 -25.44
CA ALA A 416 38.02 -8.61 -25.70
C ALA A 416 38.14 -7.40 -26.65
N ALA A 417 37.34 -7.37 -27.73
CA ALA A 417 37.30 -6.25 -28.66
C ALA A 417 36.83 -4.95 -27.98
N LEU A 418 35.77 -5.01 -27.17
CA LEU A 418 35.23 -3.86 -26.43
C LEU A 418 36.28 -3.29 -25.47
N ILE A 419 36.96 -4.14 -24.71
CA ILE A 419 37.98 -3.67 -23.77
C ILE A 419 39.14 -3.03 -24.51
N ARG A 420 39.62 -3.65 -25.60
CA ARG A 420 40.68 -3.05 -26.44
C ARG A 420 40.26 -1.67 -26.96
N GLN A 421 39.02 -1.54 -27.44
CA GLN A 421 38.50 -0.26 -27.91
C GLN A 421 38.47 0.79 -26.78
N LYS A 422 38.03 0.42 -25.58
CA LYS A 422 37.96 1.33 -24.43
C LYS A 422 39.34 1.73 -23.91
N VAL A 423 40.29 0.80 -23.87
CA VAL A 423 41.68 1.06 -23.46
C VAL A 423 42.40 1.96 -24.47
N VAL A 424 42.16 1.80 -25.78
CA VAL A 424 42.75 2.68 -26.81
C VAL A 424 42.15 4.09 -26.77
N ALA A 425 40.91 4.24 -26.31
CA ALA A 425 40.23 5.53 -26.23
C ALA A 425 40.51 6.32 -24.93
N ALA A 426 41.12 5.68 -23.93
CA ALA A 426 41.52 6.28 -22.66
C ALA A 426 42.95 6.84 -22.76
#